data_AF-H9FHF1-F1
#
_entry.id   AF-H9FHF1-F1
#
_cell.length_a   1.000
_cell.length_b   1.000
_cell.length_c   1.000
_cell.angle_alpha   90.00
_cell.angle_beta   90.00
_cell.angle_gamma   90.00
#
_symmetry.space_group_name_H-M   'P 1'
#
loop_
_entity.id
_entity.type
_entity.pdbx_description
1 polymer ?
#
loop_
_entity_poly.entity_id
_entity_poly.type
_entity_poly.pdbx_seq_one_letter_code
_entity_poly.pdbx_strand_id
1 'polypeptide(L)'
;RRRVVCGGGDLPEPPEPGLLPNGTVTLLLSNNKITGLRNGSFLGLSLLEKLDLRNNIISTVQPGAFLGLGELKRLDLSNNRIGCLTSETFRGLPRLLRLNISGNIFSSLQPGVFDELPALKVVDLGTEFLTCDCRLRWLLPWAQNRSLQLSERTLCAYPSALHAQALGSLQEAQLCCEGALELHTHHLIPSLRQVVFQGDRLPFQCSASYLGNDTRIRWYHNRAPVEGDEQAGILLAESLIHDCTFITSELTLSHIGVWASGE
;
A
#
# COMPACT_ATOMS: atom_id res chain seq x y z
N ARG A 1 18.21 30.60 -3.96
CA ARG A 1 17.56 29.26 -3.90
C ARG A 1 18.22 28.38 -4.94
N ARG A 2 18.90 27.28 -4.55
CA ARG A 2 19.58 26.38 -5.50
C ARG A 2 18.63 25.25 -5.93
N ARG A 3 18.56 24.99 -7.24
CA ARG A 3 17.78 23.90 -7.83
C ARG A 3 18.74 22.90 -8.45
N VAL A 4 18.60 21.63 -8.07
CA VAL A 4 19.38 20.50 -8.59
C VAL A 4 18.46 19.59 -9.37
N VAL A 5 18.90 19.18 -10.56
CA VAL A 5 18.14 18.34 -11.48
C VAL A 5 18.99 17.10 -11.80
N CYS A 6 18.47 15.94 -11.44
CA CYS A 6 19.10 14.63 -11.56
C CYS A 6 18.09 13.62 -12.14
N GLY A 7 17.28 14.03 -13.13
CA GLY A 7 16.24 13.20 -13.74
C GLY A 7 16.68 12.55 -15.06
N GLY A 8 16.14 11.38 -15.39
CA GLY A 8 16.42 10.67 -16.65
C GLY A 8 17.77 9.97 -16.71
N GLY A 9 18.46 9.81 -15.57
CA GLY A 9 19.80 9.26 -15.47
C GLY A 9 19.86 7.79 -15.07
N ASP A 10 18.73 7.09 -15.03
CA ASP A 10 18.63 5.68 -14.62
C ASP A 10 19.21 5.39 -13.22
N LEU A 11 19.20 6.39 -12.32
CA LEU A 11 19.77 6.25 -10.98
C LEU A 11 19.07 5.12 -10.20
N PRO A 12 19.81 4.13 -9.65
CA PRO A 12 19.23 3.04 -8.85
C PRO A 12 18.92 3.46 -7.41
N GLU A 13 19.54 4.54 -6.93
CA GLU A 13 19.38 5.11 -5.59
C GLU A 13 19.52 6.64 -5.61
N PRO A 14 19.04 7.36 -4.58
CA PRO A 14 19.27 8.80 -4.47
C PRO A 14 20.78 9.12 -4.39
N PRO A 15 21.24 10.23 -4.99
CA PRO A 15 22.63 10.65 -4.89
C PRO A 15 23.01 10.95 -3.44
N GLU A 16 24.25 10.64 -3.07
CA GLU A 16 24.76 10.94 -1.73
C GLU A 16 24.57 12.43 -1.39
N PRO A 17 23.94 12.78 -0.26
CA PRO A 17 23.65 14.17 0.09
C PRO A 17 24.89 15.08 0.13
N GLY A 18 26.06 14.54 0.46
CA GLY A 18 27.32 15.27 0.51
C GLY A 18 27.82 15.76 -0.87
N LEU A 19 27.37 15.13 -1.96
CA LEU A 19 27.68 15.54 -3.34
C LEU A 19 26.77 16.66 -3.84
N LEU A 20 25.67 16.92 -3.14
CA LEU A 20 24.73 17.97 -3.52
C LEU A 20 25.20 19.33 -3.02
N PRO A 21 25.02 20.41 -3.81
CA PRO A 21 25.40 21.75 -3.37
C PRO A 21 24.74 22.13 -2.04
N ASN A 22 25.54 22.65 -1.11
CA ASN A 22 25.00 23.20 0.15
C ASN A 22 23.92 24.27 -0.14
N GLY A 23 22.82 24.28 0.59
CA GLY A 23 21.69 25.18 0.33
C GLY A 23 20.84 24.82 -0.88
N THR A 24 20.82 23.54 -1.26
CA THR A 24 19.84 23.00 -2.21
C THR A 24 18.42 23.16 -1.64
N VAL A 25 17.56 23.82 -2.41
CA VAL A 25 16.15 24.13 -2.04
C VAL A 25 15.18 23.29 -2.86
N THR A 26 15.59 22.83 -4.05
CA THR A 26 14.77 21.96 -4.89
C THR A 26 15.64 20.86 -5.46
N LEU A 27 15.21 19.62 -5.29
CA LEU A 27 15.86 18.42 -5.81
C LEU A 27 14.87 17.66 -6.69
N LEU A 28 15.22 17.50 -7.97
CA LEU A 28 14.42 16.76 -8.94
C LEU A 28 15.12 15.45 -9.30
N LEU A 29 14.55 14.33 -8.90
CA LEU A 29 15.02 12.96 -9.11
C LEU A 29 14.01 12.14 -9.93
N SER A 30 13.16 12.81 -10.70
CA SER A 30 12.10 12.18 -11.47
C SER A 30 12.61 11.39 -12.68
N ASN A 31 11.88 10.35 -13.08
CA ASN A 31 12.23 9.49 -14.22
C ASN A 31 13.60 8.82 -14.05
N ASN A 32 13.82 8.16 -12.92
CA ASN A 32 14.99 7.31 -12.68
C ASN A 32 14.55 5.88 -12.36
N LYS A 33 15.47 5.04 -11.88
CA LYS A 33 15.23 3.65 -11.50
C LYS A 33 15.41 3.43 -10.00
N ILE A 34 15.09 4.45 -9.19
CA ILE A 34 15.27 4.39 -7.74
C ILE A 34 14.31 3.33 -7.20
N THR A 35 14.85 2.32 -6.51
CA THR A 35 14.08 1.17 -5.99
C THR A 35 13.64 1.35 -4.55
N GLY A 36 14.36 2.15 -3.77
CA GLY A 36 14.06 2.36 -2.37
C GLY A 36 14.71 3.62 -1.79
N LEU A 37 14.15 4.06 -0.67
CA LEU A 37 14.70 5.16 0.12
C LEU A 37 15.13 4.59 1.47
N ARG A 38 16.39 4.81 1.82
CA ARG A 38 17.00 4.34 3.07
C ARG A 38 16.91 5.43 4.14
N ASN A 39 17.04 5.05 5.41
CA ASN A 39 17.15 6.01 6.50
C ASN A 39 18.26 7.03 6.19
N GLY A 40 17.92 8.33 6.26
CA GLY A 40 18.87 9.40 5.99
C GLY A 40 19.25 9.60 4.51
N SER A 41 18.48 9.04 3.55
CA SER A 41 18.73 9.26 2.11
C SER A 41 18.85 10.72 1.69
N PHE A 42 18.32 11.66 2.47
CA PHE A 42 18.39 13.10 2.23
C PHE A 42 18.96 13.89 3.42
N LEU A 43 19.71 13.21 4.31
CA LEU A 43 20.24 13.82 5.53
C LEU A 43 21.17 15.00 5.19
N GLY A 44 21.01 16.11 5.92
CA GLY A 44 21.80 17.34 5.71
C GLY A 44 21.20 18.31 4.68
N LEU A 45 20.17 17.91 3.91
CA LEU A 45 19.43 18.81 3.01
C LEU A 45 18.37 19.64 3.76
N SER A 46 18.77 20.29 4.86
CA SER A 46 17.86 20.98 5.79
C SER A 46 17.08 22.15 5.18
N LEU A 47 17.57 22.70 4.06
CA LEU A 47 16.94 23.82 3.34
C LEU A 47 16.05 23.37 2.17
N LEU A 48 15.86 22.06 1.98
CA LEU A 48 15.09 21.52 0.86
C LEU A 48 13.60 21.83 1.05
N GLU A 49 12.99 22.55 0.10
CA GLU A 49 11.57 22.89 0.11
C GLU A 49 10.73 22.02 -0.85
N LYS A 50 11.36 21.46 -1.89
CA LYS A 50 10.71 20.59 -2.89
C LYS A 50 11.57 19.38 -3.23
N LEU A 51 10.97 18.20 -3.12
CA LEU A 51 11.53 16.92 -3.54
C LEU A 51 10.60 16.25 -4.54
N ASP A 52 11.14 15.90 -5.70
CA ASP A 52 10.39 15.26 -6.79
C ASP A 52 11.02 13.90 -7.12
N LEU A 53 10.32 12.83 -6.78
CA LEU A 53 10.72 11.43 -6.97
C LEU A 53 9.74 10.69 -7.88
N ARG A 54 8.93 11.42 -8.66
CA ARG A 54 7.91 10.80 -9.52
C ARG A 54 8.53 9.89 -10.59
N ASN A 55 7.77 8.92 -11.07
CA ASN A 55 8.18 8.01 -12.14
C ASN A 55 9.51 7.32 -11.80
N ASN A 56 9.56 6.65 -10.66
CA ASN A 56 10.64 5.76 -10.26
C ASN A 56 10.06 4.34 -10.05
N ILE A 57 10.82 3.44 -9.43
CA ILE A 57 10.37 2.10 -9.07
C ILE A 57 10.45 1.88 -7.56
N ILE A 58 10.21 2.94 -6.77
CA ILE A 58 10.33 2.92 -5.32
C ILE A 58 9.26 1.99 -4.76
N SER A 59 9.64 0.85 -4.18
CA SER A 59 8.74 -0.06 -3.48
C SER A 59 8.86 0.05 -1.96
N THR A 60 10.03 0.45 -1.46
CA THR A 60 10.31 0.53 -0.03
C THR A 60 10.77 1.92 0.38
N VAL A 61 10.11 2.48 1.39
CA VAL A 61 10.54 3.71 2.06
C VAL A 61 10.81 3.38 3.52
N GLN A 62 12.09 3.32 3.90
CA GLN A 62 12.47 3.00 5.27
C GLN A 62 12.04 4.12 6.24
N PRO A 63 11.71 3.79 7.50
CA PRO A 63 11.53 4.79 8.55
C PRO A 63 12.72 5.76 8.60
N GLY A 64 12.42 7.06 8.64
CA GLY A 64 13.45 8.10 8.66
C GLY A 64 14.11 8.39 7.30
N ALA A 65 13.58 7.89 6.18
CA ALA A 65 14.07 8.24 4.84
C ALA A 65 14.08 9.76 4.58
N PHE A 66 13.11 10.47 5.15
CA PHE A 66 12.98 11.94 5.05
C PHE A 66 13.45 12.69 6.30
N LEU A 67 14.18 12.03 7.20
CA LEU A 67 14.65 12.65 8.43
C LEU A 67 15.57 13.85 8.13
N GLY A 68 15.32 14.96 8.81
CA GLY A 68 16.08 16.20 8.64
C GLY A 68 15.57 17.14 7.54
N LEU A 69 14.51 16.76 6.80
CA LEU A 69 13.86 17.60 5.79
C LEU A 69 12.84 18.58 6.39
N GLY A 70 13.26 19.33 7.43
CA GLY A 70 12.38 20.19 8.23
C GLY A 70 11.71 21.34 7.48
N GLU A 71 12.27 21.75 6.33
CA GLU A 71 11.73 22.83 5.47
C GLU A 71 10.92 22.32 4.27
N LEU A 72 10.77 21.00 4.12
CA LEU A 72 10.13 20.42 2.94
C LEU A 72 8.64 20.76 2.93
N LYS A 73 8.18 21.37 1.82
CA LYS A 73 6.79 21.79 1.62
C LYS A 73 6.07 20.93 0.59
N ARG A 74 6.80 20.33 -0.36
CA ARG A 74 6.24 19.55 -1.46
C ARG A 74 7.04 18.28 -1.67
N LEU A 75 6.34 17.15 -1.59
CA LEU A 75 6.87 15.82 -1.85
C LEU A 75 6.02 15.15 -2.92
N ASP A 76 6.67 14.73 -4.01
CA ASP A 76 6.03 14.01 -5.11
C ASP A 76 6.66 12.61 -5.22
N LEU A 77 5.89 11.59 -4.82
CA LEU A 77 6.23 10.16 -4.91
C LEU A 77 5.32 9.45 -5.92
N SER A 78 4.65 10.20 -6.80
CA SER A 78 3.69 9.62 -7.74
C SER A 78 4.33 8.67 -8.75
N ASN A 79 3.54 7.71 -9.23
CA ASN A 79 3.97 6.70 -10.21
C ASN A 79 5.23 5.95 -9.75
N ASN A 80 5.10 5.29 -8.60
CA ASN A 80 6.10 4.41 -7.99
C ASN A 80 5.44 3.06 -7.69
N ARG A 81 6.05 2.23 -6.84
CA ARG A 81 5.56 0.89 -6.46
C ARG A 81 5.32 0.76 -4.96
N ILE A 82 4.94 1.84 -4.30
CA ILE A 82 4.77 1.86 -2.84
C ILE A 82 3.44 1.19 -2.48
N GLY A 83 3.51 0.06 -1.78
CA GLY A 83 2.34 -0.61 -1.20
C GLY A 83 2.18 -0.33 0.30
N CYS A 84 3.29 -0.35 1.04
CA CYS A 84 3.31 -0.07 2.47
C CYS A 84 3.48 1.42 2.77
N LEU A 85 2.53 2.00 3.50
CA LEU A 85 2.64 3.34 4.07
C LEU A 85 2.27 3.31 5.56
N THR A 86 3.14 3.86 6.40
CA THR A 86 2.91 4.02 7.84
C THR A 86 3.23 5.45 8.26
N SER A 87 2.85 5.84 9.49
CA SER A 87 3.22 7.15 10.04
C SER A 87 4.74 7.38 10.00
N GLU A 88 5.53 6.36 10.34
CA GLU A 88 7.00 6.40 10.33
C GLU A 88 7.59 6.65 8.94
N THR A 89 6.87 6.32 7.86
CA THR A 89 7.29 6.62 6.48
C THR A 89 7.49 8.11 6.27
N PHE A 90 6.66 8.95 6.89
CA PHE A 90 6.64 10.41 6.69
C PHE A 90 7.31 11.19 7.83
N ARG A 91 7.95 10.50 8.76
CA ARG A 91 8.65 11.12 9.88
C ARG A 91 9.71 12.11 9.42
N GLY A 92 9.76 13.27 10.08
CA GLY A 92 10.72 14.34 9.77
C GLY A 92 10.22 15.41 8.79
N LEU A 93 8.91 15.42 8.48
CA LEU A 93 8.27 16.33 7.52
C LEU A 93 7.26 17.32 8.17
N PRO A 94 7.63 18.08 9.23
CA PRO A 94 6.69 18.89 10.00
C PRO A 94 6.07 20.06 9.21
N ARG A 95 6.68 20.47 8.09
CA ARG A 95 6.23 21.60 7.25
C ARG A 95 5.66 21.18 5.90
N LEU A 96 5.43 19.88 5.68
CA LEU A 96 4.94 19.39 4.40
C LEU A 96 3.51 19.89 4.16
N LEU A 97 3.31 20.60 3.06
CA LEU A 97 2.01 21.18 2.68
C LEU A 97 1.30 20.35 1.62
N ARG A 98 2.07 19.75 0.71
CA ARG A 98 1.54 18.97 -0.42
C ARG A 98 2.26 17.63 -0.54
N LEU A 99 1.49 16.56 -0.51
CA LEU A 99 1.95 15.19 -0.72
C LEU A 99 1.23 14.61 -1.93
N ASN A 100 1.98 14.05 -2.88
CA ASN A 100 1.42 13.28 -3.97
C ASN A 100 1.97 11.86 -3.92
N ILE A 101 1.08 10.89 -3.67
CA ILE A 101 1.38 9.45 -3.69
C ILE A 101 0.51 8.71 -4.72
N SER A 102 -0.10 9.42 -5.67
CA SER A 102 -0.91 8.82 -6.74
C SER A 102 -0.10 7.85 -7.63
N GLY A 103 -0.77 6.89 -8.26
CA GLY A 103 -0.13 5.92 -9.14
C GLY A 103 0.82 4.96 -8.42
N ASN A 104 0.61 4.73 -7.13
CA ASN A 104 1.27 3.67 -6.35
C ASN A 104 0.34 2.45 -6.21
N ILE A 105 0.78 1.41 -5.49
CA ILE A 105 0.11 0.09 -5.49
C ILE A 105 -0.58 -0.25 -4.15
N PHE A 106 -0.79 0.71 -3.27
CA PHE A 106 -1.56 0.52 -2.04
C PHE A 106 -3.06 0.38 -2.36
N SER A 107 -3.75 -0.53 -1.67
CA SER A 107 -5.20 -0.74 -1.85
C SER A 107 -6.05 0.00 -0.80
N SER A 108 -5.48 0.35 0.34
CA SER A 108 -6.13 1.07 1.44
C SER A 108 -5.08 1.80 2.29
N LEU A 109 -5.53 2.67 3.20
CA LEU A 109 -4.68 3.41 4.12
C LEU A 109 -5.19 3.30 5.55
N GLN A 110 -4.30 2.98 6.48
CA GLN A 110 -4.63 2.83 7.89
C GLN A 110 -4.75 4.20 8.58
N PRO A 111 -5.62 4.32 9.60
CA PRO A 111 -5.66 5.49 10.46
C PRO A 111 -4.27 5.84 11.01
N GLY A 112 -3.95 7.13 11.03
CA GLY A 112 -2.69 7.64 11.56
C GLY A 112 -1.51 7.66 10.58
N VAL A 113 -1.67 7.15 9.35
CA VAL A 113 -0.62 7.19 8.32
C VAL A 113 -0.06 8.60 8.05
N PHE A 114 -0.83 9.65 8.32
CA PHE A 114 -0.46 11.05 8.12
C PHE A 114 -0.18 11.83 9.43
N ASP A 115 -0.05 11.16 10.58
CA ASP A 115 0.09 11.84 11.88
C ASP A 115 1.39 12.66 11.99
N GLU A 116 2.45 12.23 11.31
CA GLU A 116 3.73 12.94 11.22
C GLU A 116 3.70 14.17 10.29
N LEU A 117 2.53 14.51 9.71
CA LEU A 117 2.35 15.60 8.75
C LEU A 117 1.40 16.69 9.27
N PRO A 118 1.74 17.41 10.37
CA PRO A 118 0.83 18.35 11.01
C PRO A 118 0.44 19.55 10.12
N ALA A 119 1.27 19.92 9.14
CA ALA A 119 1.04 21.04 8.24
C ALA A 119 0.34 20.65 6.92
N LEU A 120 -0.01 19.38 6.71
CA LEU A 120 -0.51 18.91 5.42
C LEU A 120 -1.81 19.62 5.02
N LYS A 121 -1.87 20.09 3.76
CA LYS A 121 -3.02 20.81 3.21
C LYS A 121 -3.60 20.18 1.95
N VAL A 122 -2.77 19.51 1.16
CA VAL A 122 -3.22 18.84 -0.07
C VAL A 122 -2.61 17.46 -0.13
N VAL A 123 -3.45 16.46 -0.39
CA VAL A 123 -2.99 15.09 -0.64
C VAL A 123 -3.64 14.53 -1.90
N ASP A 124 -2.84 13.85 -2.71
CA ASP A 124 -3.32 13.09 -3.85
C ASP A 124 -3.00 11.60 -3.65
N LEU A 125 -4.05 10.79 -3.61
CA LEU A 125 -4.02 9.36 -3.29
C LEU A 125 -4.53 8.51 -4.46
N GLY A 126 -4.78 9.11 -5.63
CA GLY A 126 -5.41 8.40 -6.74
C GLY A 126 -4.61 7.17 -7.19
N THR A 127 -5.24 6.01 -7.19
CA THR A 127 -4.65 4.76 -7.68
C THR A 127 -5.75 3.81 -8.18
N GLU A 128 -5.40 2.92 -9.11
CA GLU A 128 -6.30 1.92 -9.68
C GLU A 128 -6.67 0.80 -8.68
N PHE A 129 -6.03 0.77 -7.51
CA PHE A 129 -6.26 -0.25 -6.47
C PHE A 129 -7.07 0.25 -5.27
N LEU A 130 -7.46 1.55 -5.26
CA LEU A 130 -8.04 2.17 -4.08
C LEU A 130 -9.42 1.60 -3.75
N THR A 131 -9.51 0.96 -2.59
CA THR A 131 -10.76 0.39 -2.05
C THR A 131 -11.40 1.39 -1.09
N CYS A 132 -12.56 1.92 -1.46
CA CYS A 132 -13.35 2.87 -0.70
C CYS A 132 -14.41 2.16 0.13
N ASP A 133 -13.98 1.57 1.24
CA ASP A 133 -14.85 0.86 2.18
C ASP A 133 -14.76 1.47 3.60
N CYS A 134 -15.32 0.78 4.59
CA CYS A 134 -15.32 1.23 5.98
C CYS A 134 -13.94 1.44 6.61
N ARG A 135 -12.87 0.84 6.07
CA ARG A 135 -11.48 1.03 6.52
C ARG A 135 -10.91 2.35 6.06
N LEU A 136 -11.38 2.91 4.93
CA LEU A 136 -10.96 4.22 4.45
C LEU A 136 -11.83 5.37 5.01
N ARG A 137 -12.94 5.03 5.67
CA ARG A 137 -13.92 5.98 6.24
C ARG A 137 -13.33 7.04 7.16
N TRP A 138 -12.29 6.71 7.94
CA TRP A 138 -11.63 7.67 8.84
C TRP A 138 -11.06 8.89 8.10
N LEU A 139 -10.72 8.73 6.81
CA LEU A 139 -10.02 9.76 6.04
C LEU A 139 -10.90 10.99 5.82
N LEU A 140 -12.22 10.81 5.66
CA LEU A 140 -13.16 11.90 5.41
C LEU A 140 -13.23 12.89 6.61
N PRO A 141 -13.58 12.46 7.84
CA PRO A 141 -13.60 13.36 8.99
C PRO A 141 -12.19 13.87 9.34
N TRP A 142 -11.15 13.04 9.15
CA TRP A 142 -9.77 13.49 9.35
C TRP A 142 -9.38 14.64 8.42
N ALA A 143 -9.74 14.56 7.13
CA ALA A 143 -9.47 15.62 6.16
C ALA A 143 -10.28 16.88 6.45
N GLN A 144 -11.57 16.73 6.78
CA GLN A 144 -12.45 17.85 7.15
C GLN A 144 -11.93 18.61 8.37
N ASN A 145 -11.58 17.90 9.45
CA ASN A 145 -11.09 18.48 10.70
C ASN A 145 -9.78 19.27 10.53
N ARG A 146 -8.98 18.95 9.50
CA ARG A 146 -7.70 19.62 9.21
C ARG A 146 -7.80 20.65 8.08
N SER A 147 -9.01 20.87 7.53
CA SER A 147 -9.24 21.66 6.32
C SER A 147 -8.31 21.24 5.17
N LEU A 148 -8.11 19.92 5.05
CA LEU A 148 -7.24 19.31 4.06
C LEU A 148 -8.03 19.05 2.77
N GLN A 149 -7.40 19.35 1.64
CA GLN A 149 -7.94 19.11 0.31
C GLN A 149 -7.48 17.74 -0.20
N LEU A 150 -8.42 16.80 -0.29
CA LEU A 150 -8.24 15.59 -1.07
C LEU A 150 -8.28 15.96 -2.55
N SER A 151 -7.35 15.45 -3.35
CA SER A 151 -7.35 15.72 -4.79
C SER A 151 -8.60 15.14 -5.45
N GLU A 152 -9.24 15.90 -6.34
CA GLU A 152 -10.34 15.45 -7.21
C GLU A 152 -9.99 14.23 -8.08
N ARG A 153 -8.68 13.95 -8.25
CA ARG A 153 -8.18 12.75 -8.94
C ARG A 153 -8.15 11.50 -8.06
N THR A 154 -8.48 11.62 -6.77
CA THR A 154 -8.62 10.50 -5.86
C THR A 154 -9.99 9.88 -6.05
N LEU A 155 -10.08 8.98 -7.03
CA LEU A 155 -11.29 8.24 -7.36
C LEU A 155 -11.28 6.84 -6.72
N CYS A 156 -12.44 6.35 -6.33
CA CYS A 156 -12.60 4.99 -5.85
C CYS A 156 -12.49 4.00 -7.01
N ALA A 157 -11.63 2.98 -6.87
CA ALA A 157 -11.54 1.89 -7.82
C ALA A 157 -12.55 0.78 -7.46
N TYR A 158 -12.66 0.49 -6.16
CA TYR A 158 -13.58 -0.48 -5.56
C TYR A 158 -14.36 0.16 -4.40
N PRO A 159 -15.54 -0.35 -4.04
CA PRO A 159 -16.32 -1.36 -4.76
C PRO A 159 -16.93 -0.78 -6.06
N SER A 160 -17.49 -1.65 -6.90
CA SER A 160 -18.13 -1.29 -8.18
C SER A 160 -19.23 -0.23 -8.02
N ALA A 161 -19.94 -0.25 -6.88
CA ALA A 161 -20.96 0.76 -6.56
C ALA A 161 -20.42 2.19 -6.41
N LEU A 162 -19.14 2.33 -6.02
CA LEU A 162 -18.45 3.62 -5.85
C LEU A 162 -17.43 3.89 -6.96
N HIS A 163 -17.34 3.01 -7.96
CA HIS A 163 -16.33 3.11 -9.01
C HIS A 163 -16.35 4.48 -9.70
N ALA A 164 -15.16 5.06 -9.88
CA ALA A 164 -14.93 6.38 -10.47
C ALA A 164 -15.56 7.57 -9.71
N GLN A 165 -16.13 7.37 -8.52
CA GLN A 165 -16.59 8.48 -7.68
C GLN A 165 -15.42 9.11 -6.93
N ALA A 166 -15.42 10.44 -6.82
CA ALA A 166 -14.39 11.17 -6.10
C ALA A 166 -14.53 10.97 -4.59
N LEU A 167 -13.49 10.44 -3.94
CA LEU A 167 -13.50 10.11 -2.52
C LEU A 167 -13.86 11.33 -1.65
N GLY A 168 -13.35 12.52 -1.99
CA GLY A 168 -13.65 13.75 -1.27
C GLY A 168 -15.11 14.21 -1.32
N SER A 169 -15.91 13.69 -2.26
CA SER A 169 -17.34 13.99 -2.41
C SER A 169 -18.26 13.00 -1.70
N LEU A 170 -17.71 11.87 -1.24
CA LEU A 170 -18.49 10.83 -0.57
C LEU A 170 -18.91 11.23 0.84
N GLN A 171 -20.02 10.68 1.28
CA GLN A 171 -20.45 10.70 2.67
C GLN A 171 -19.88 9.48 3.41
N GLU A 172 -19.61 9.62 4.71
CA GLU A 172 -19.09 8.52 5.54
C GLU A 172 -19.96 7.27 5.51
N ALA A 173 -21.29 7.44 5.42
CA ALA A 173 -22.25 6.34 5.36
C ALA A 173 -22.18 5.53 4.05
N GLN A 174 -21.51 6.02 3.02
CA GLN A 174 -21.28 5.28 1.77
C GLN A 174 -20.08 4.33 1.88
N LEU A 175 -19.17 4.57 2.83
CA LEU A 175 -17.96 3.79 3.04
C LEU A 175 -18.26 2.62 4.00
N CYS A 176 -18.84 1.55 3.47
CA CYS A 176 -19.30 0.37 4.21
C CYS A 176 -18.47 -0.88 3.90
N CYS A 177 -18.41 -1.82 4.85
CA CYS A 177 -17.80 -3.15 4.66
C CYS A 177 -18.84 -4.28 4.64
N GLU A 178 -20.11 -3.94 4.43
CA GLU A 178 -21.19 -4.90 4.32
C GLU A 178 -21.34 -5.37 2.87
N GLY A 179 -21.64 -6.65 2.68
CA GLY A 179 -21.87 -7.25 1.36
C GLY A 179 -20.68 -8.06 0.83
N ALA A 180 -20.70 -8.33 -0.46
CA ALA A 180 -19.67 -9.10 -1.13
C ALA A 180 -18.35 -8.31 -1.17
N LEU A 181 -17.26 -8.95 -0.77
CA LEU A 181 -15.94 -8.34 -0.80
C LEU A 181 -15.46 -8.24 -2.25
N GLU A 182 -15.36 -7.01 -2.75
CA GLU A 182 -14.77 -6.72 -4.05
C GLU A 182 -13.31 -6.29 -3.87
N LEU A 183 -12.38 -7.17 -4.25
CA LEU A 183 -10.96 -6.92 -4.19
C LEU A 183 -10.37 -6.81 -5.59
N HIS A 184 -9.31 -6.03 -5.72
CA HIS A 184 -8.50 -6.02 -6.94
C HIS A 184 -7.89 -7.40 -7.22
N THR A 185 -7.36 -8.04 -6.18
CA THR A 185 -6.78 -9.37 -6.24
C THR A 185 -7.64 -10.31 -5.40
N HIS A 186 -8.20 -11.35 -6.01
CA HIS A 186 -8.82 -12.46 -5.31
C HIS A 186 -8.80 -13.72 -6.19
N HIS A 187 -7.88 -14.64 -5.90
CA HIS A 187 -7.67 -15.85 -6.68
C HIS A 187 -7.45 -17.06 -5.77
N LEU A 188 -8.17 -18.14 -6.04
CA LEU A 188 -7.98 -19.46 -5.45
C LEU A 188 -7.39 -20.39 -6.51
N ILE A 189 -6.35 -21.14 -6.19
CA ILE A 189 -5.71 -22.10 -7.07
C ILE A 189 -5.61 -23.44 -6.35
N PRO A 190 -6.16 -24.54 -6.90
CA PRO A 190 -7.06 -24.57 -8.04
C PRO A 190 -8.41 -23.90 -7.71
N SER A 191 -8.96 -23.14 -8.66
CA SER A 191 -10.27 -22.49 -8.53
C SER A 191 -11.45 -23.41 -8.89
N LEU A 192 -11.17 -24.50 -9.59
CA LEU A 192 -12.17 -25.45 -10.08
C LEU A 192 -12.15 -26.72 -9.23
N ARG A 193 -13.26 -27.45 -9.27
CA ARG A 193 -13.38 -28.77 -8.65
C ARG A 193 -12.28 -29.70 -9.16
N GLN A 194 -11.62 -30.38 -8.22
CA GLN A 194 -10.54 -31.32 -8.51
C GLN A 194 -11.03 -32.75 -8.31
N VAL A 195 -10.55 -33.66 -9.15
CA VAL A 195 -10.71 -35.10 -8.96
C VAL A 195 -9.36 -35.64 -8.52
N VAL A 196 -9.34 -36.27 -7.34
CA VAL A 196 -8.13 -36.81 -6.70
C VAL A 196 -8.34 -38.26 -6.31
N PHE A 197 -7.26 -39.01 -6.23
CA PHE A 197 -7.22 -40.41 -5.83
C PHE A 197 -6.73 -40.56 -4.39
N GLN A 198 -7.00 -41.73 -3.81
CA GLN A 198 -6.56 -42.02 -2.46
C GLN A 198 -5.02 -41.97 -2.38
N GLY A 199 -4.50 -41.22 -1.41
CA GLY A 199 -3.06 -41.02 -1.22
C GLY A 199 -2.50 -39.79 -1.94
N ASP A 200 -3.29 -39.10 -2.76
CA ASP A 200 -2.85 -37.89 -3.46
C ASP A 200 -2.52 -36.74 -2.49
N ARG A 201 -1.81 -35.75 -3.03
CA ARG A 201 -1.52 -34.47 -2.40
C ARG A 201 -2.13 -33.35 -3.25
N LEU A 202 -2.96 -32.52 -2.63
CA LEU A 202 -3.64 -31.40 -3.29
C LEU A 202 -3.33 -30.09 -2.56
N PRO A 203 -2.46 -29.24 -3.13
CA PRO A 203 -2.24 -27.89 -2.62
C PRO A 203 -3.33 -26.94 -3.11
N PHE A 204 -3.82 -26.11 -2.20
CA PHE A 204 -4.64 -24.95 -2.46
C PHE A 204 -3.89 -23.69 -2.06
N GLN A 205 -3.94 -22.66 -2.90
CA GLN A 205 -3.36 -21.37 -2.66
C GLN A 205 -4.43 -20.30 -2.85
N CYS A 206 -4.66 -19.49 -1.83
CA CYS A 206 -5.53 -18.32 -1.90
C CYS A 206 -4.67 -17.06 -1.87
N SER A 207 -4.91 -16.13 -2.79
CA SER A 207 -4.28 -14.82 -2.86
C SER A 207 -5.35 -13.74 -2.88
N ALA A 208 -5.26 -12.74 -2.00
CA ALA A 208 -6.26 -11.68 -1.85
C ALA A 208 -5.61 -10.32 -1.62
N SER A 209 -6.23 -9.21 -2.04
CA SER A 209 -5.75 -7.85 -1.72
C SER A 209 -5.65 -7.65 -0.20
N TYR A 210 -4.58 -6.99 0.23
CA TYR A 210 -4.34 -6.65 1.63
C TYR A 210 -4.89 -5.27 1.91
N LEU A 211 -5.93 -5.19 2.76
CA LEU A 211 -6.62 -3.92 3.06
C LEU A 211 -6.28 -3.38 4.46
N GLY A 212 -5.60 -4.16 5.28
CA GLY A 212 -5.28 -3.79 6.65
C GLY A 212 -4.98 -4.99 7.56
N ASN A 213 -4.62 -4.69 8.80
CA ASN A 213 -4.21 -5.69 9.79
C ASN A 213 -5.33 -6.67 10.18
N ASP A 214 -6.58 -6.34 9.88
CA ASP A 214 -7.78 -7.18 10.03
C ASP A 214 -8.00 -8.15 8.86
N THR A 215 -7.26 -8.00 7.75
CA THR A 215 -7.36 -8.88 6.59
C THR A 215 -6.84 -10.28 6.95
N ARG A 216 -7.66 -11.30 6.74
CA ARG A 216 -7.36 -12.71 7.05
C ARG A 216 -7.91 -13.61 5.96
N ILE A 217 -7.12 -14.62 5.58
CA ILE A 217 -7.62 -15.75 4.77
C ILE A 217 -8.03 -16.85 5.73
N ARG A 218 -9.20 -17.46 5.49
CA ARG A 218 -9.69 -18.62 6.24
C ARG A 218 -10.15 -19.68 5.25
N TRP A 219 -9.81 -20.92 5.57
CA TRP A 219 -10.21 -22.09 4.79
C TRP A 219 -11.43 -22.74 5.44
N TYR A 220 -12.37 -23.15 4.61
CA TYR A 220 -13.58 -23.85 5.04
C TYR A 220 -13.73 -25.13 4.22
N HIS A 221 -14.21 -26.17 4.86
CA HIS A 221 -14.61 -27.42 4.23
C HIS A 221 -15.99 -27.80 4.76
N ASN A 222 -16.94 -28.00 3.86
CA ASN A 222 -18.35 -28.21 4.15
C ASN A 222 -18.92 -27.17 5.15
N ARG A 223 -18.51 -25.90 4.97
CA ARG A 223 -18.86 -24.75 5.84
C ARG A 223 -18.29 -24.80 7.26
N ALA A 224 -17.48 -25.80 7.60
CA ALA A 224 -16.72 -25.84 8.84
C ALA A 224 -15.31 -25.23 8.62
N PRO A 225 -14.77 -24.45 9.56
CA PRO A 225 -13.40 -23.94 9.43
C PRO A 225 -12.41 -25.09 9.44
N VAL A 226 -11.40 -25.02 8.56
CA VAL A 226 -10.29 -25.98 8.51
C VAL A 226 -9.18 -25.51 9.43
N GLU A 227 -8.78 -26.38 10.35
CA GLU A 227 -7.60 -26.18 11.23
C GLU A 227 -6.46 -27.10 10.77
N GLY A 228 -5.22 -26.72 11.05
CA GLY A 228 -4.05 -27.54 10.72
C GLY A 228 -4.00 -28.80 11.58
N ASP A 229 -3.87 -29.96 10.93
CA ASP A 229 -3.72 -31.26 11.56
C ASP A 229 -2.78 -32.13 10.72
N GLU A 230 -1.51 -32.17 11.09
CA GLU A 230 -0.50 -32.96 10.37
C GLU A 230 -0.78 -34.47 10.41
N GLN A 231 -1.44 -34.98 11.47
CA GLN A 231 -1.77 -36.40 11.60
C GLN A 231 -2.89 -36.80 10.64
N ALA A 232 -3.87 -35.92 10.45
CA ALA A 232 -4.92 -36.07 9.45
C ALA A 232 -4.46 -35.69 8.03
N GLY A 233 -3.22 -35.22 7.86
CA GLY A 233 -2.67 -34.82 6.56
C GLY A 233 -3.11 -33.43 6.10
N ILE A 234 -3.65 -32.59 6.98
CA ILE A 234 -4.09 -31.22 6.70
C ILE A 234 -2.97 -30.25 7.09
N LEU A 235 -2.22 -29.78 6.10
CA LEU A 235 -1.10 -28.85 6.30
C LEU A 235 -1.57 -27.43 5.99
N LEU A 236 -1.70 -26.58 7.01
CA LEU A 236 -2.11 -25.19 6.86
C LEU A 236 -0.90 -24.26 7.10
N ALA A 237 -0.49 -23.55 6.07
CA ALA A 237 0.61 -22.60 6.17
C ALA A 237 0.15 -21.25 6.75
N GLU A 238 1.05 -20.57 7.46
CA GLU A 238 0.83 -19.19 7.90
C GLU A 238 0.57 -18.27 6.69
N SER A 239 -0.31 -17.29 6.88
CA SER A 239 -0.57 -16.31 5.83
C SER A 239 0.60 -15.35 5.68
N LEU A 240 1.04 -15.10 4.45
CA LEU A 240 2.14 -14.20 4.12
C LEU A 240 1.59 -12.92 3.50
N ILE A 241 2.04 -11.77 3.98
CA ILE A 241 1.71 -10.45 3.42
C ILE A 241 2.86 -9.98 2.54
N HIS A 242 2.55 -9.54 1.32
CA HIS A 242 3.52 -9.11 0.32
C HIS A 242 3.41 -7.60 0.09
N ASP A 243 4.43 -6.84 0.51
CA ASP A 243 4.55 -5.38 0.32
C ASP A 243 3.31 -4.57 0.73
N CYS A 244 2.51 -5.07 1.68
CA CYS A 244 1.22 -4.50 2.09
C CYS A 244 0.20 -4.37 0.94
N THR A 245 0.34 -5.15 -0.12
CA THR A 245 -0.54 -5.11 -1.30
C THR A 245 -1.48 -6.31 -1.41
N PHE A 246 -0.97 -7.50 -1.11
CA PHE A 246 -1.77 -8.73 -1.08
C PHE A 246 -1.30 -9.69 0.01
N ILE A 247 -2.18 -10.59 0.41
CA ILE A 247 -1.97 -11.65 1.37
C ILE A 247 -2.17 -13.00 0.68
N THR A 248 -1.34 -13.99 1.00
CA THR A 248 -1.44 -15.34 0.47
C THR A 248 -1.52 -16.36 1.61
N SER A 249 -2.28 -17.43 1.43
CA SER A 249 -2.32 -18.58 2.34
C SER A 249 -2.34 -19.86 1.52
N GLU A 250 -1.69 -20.90 2.04
CA GLU A 250 -1.64 -22.22 1.43
C GLU A 250 -2.25 -23.26 2.37
N LEU A 251 -3.10 -24.12 1.82
CA LEU A 251 -3.66 -25.30 2.45
C LEU A 251 -3.28 -26.50 1.60
N THR A 252 -2.50 -27.43 2.13
CA THR A 252 -2.19 -28.69 1.46
C THR A 252 -2.93 -29.83 2.15
N LEU A 253 -3.76 -30.54 1.40
CA LEU A 253 -4.29 -31.85 1.81
C LEU A 253 -3.32 -32.93 1.33
N SER A 254 -2.89 -33.79 2.24
CA SER A 254 -1.97 -34.91 1.97
C SER A 254 -2.61 -36.23 2.39
N HIS A 255 -2.19 -37.32 1.77
CA HIS A 255 -2.76 -38.66 2.02
C HIS A 255 -4.29 -38.66 1.89
N ILE A 256 -4.79 -38.01 0.82
CA ILE A 256 -6.22 -37.75 0.65
C ILE A 256 -7.04 -39.04 0.74
N GLY A 257 -8.14 -38.98 1.49
CA GLY A 257 -9.14 -40.05 1.59
C GLY A 257 -10.56 -39.51 1.38
N VAL A 258 -11.58 -40.35 1.61
CA VAL A 258 -13.00 -39.98 1.41
C VAL A 258 -13.42 -38.76 2.24
N TRP A 259 -12.78 -38.55 3.39
CA TRP A 259 -13.01 -37.40 4.28
C TRP A 259 -12.80 -36.05 3.60
N ALA A 260 -11.95 -35.96 2.56
CA ALA A 260 -11.63 -34.71 1.88
C ALA A 260 -12.68 -34.28 0.86
N SER A 261 -13.65 -35.15 0.54
CA SER A 261 -14.73 -34.81 -0.41
C SER A 261 -15.66 -33.75 0.18
N GLY A 262 -15.95 -32.70 -0.56
CA GLY A 262 -16.84 -31.63 -0.12
C GLY A 262 -16.65 -30.32 -0.87
N GLU A 263 -17.35 -29.30 -0.39
CA GLU A 263 -17.21 -27.91 -0.86
C GLU A 263 -16.37 -27.07 0.11
#